data_AF-A0A8S1BQK0-F1
#
_entry.id   AF-A0A8S1BQK0-F1
#
_cell.length_a   1.000
_cell.length_b   1.000
_cell.length_c   1.000
_cell.angle_alpha   90.00
_cell.angle_beta   90.00
_cell.angle_gamma   90.00
#
_symmetry.space_group_name_H-M   'P 1'
#
loop_
_entity.id
_entity.type
_entity.pdbx_description
1 polymer ?
#
loop_
_entity_poly.entity_id
_entity_poly.type
_entity_poly.pdbx_seq_one_letter_code
_entity_poly.pdbx_strand_id
1 'polypeptide(L)'
;MAGDKDEAGIATGFGATSTLAGTSAMDAYGVCKFSGEDKTYSSSKWANDIEDNAEIFGWTAQQKLIIARRSLVGTAELWLRSEKTFRTFEELRTALTKEFPDALNTKEMHELMAGRRKKKDETVYQYMLLMRELGKRAKFPDYVTVQYIVDGIPDYENNKAILYGITSFSVLKEKLAVYEMMKSKMKRCNDTVQL
;
A
#
# COMPACT_ATOMS: atom_id res chain seq x y z
N MET A 1 53.32 36.07 -5.45
CA MET A 1 52.38 35.90 -4.33
C MET A 1 51.22 35.08 -4.88
N ALA A 2 51.35 33.75 -4.81
CA ALA A 2 50.77 32.86 -3.79
C ALA A 2 49.33 32.48 -4.23
N GLY A 3 49.07 31.26 -4.71
CA GLY A 3 48.91 29.99 -3.94
C GLY A 3 47.49 30.00 -3.34
N ASP A 4 46.55 29.08 -3.54
CA ASP A 4 46.45 27.61 -3.61
C ASP A 4 45.11 27.30 -4.37
N LYS A 5 44.91 26.24 -5.17
CA LYS A 5 44.78 24.80 -4.90
C LYS A 5 43.78 24.39 -3.80
N ASP A 6 43.10 23.27 -4.09
CA ASP A 6 42.31 22.41 -3.20
C ASP A 6 40.87 22.90 -2.90
N GLU A 7 39.82 22.06 -2.83
CA GLU A 7 39.76 20.61 -2.72
C GLU A 7 38.33 20.13 -3.08
N ALA A 8 38.24 18.91 -3.59
CA ALA A 8 36.99 18.21 -3.86
C ALA A 8 36.28 17.83 -2.55
N GLY A 9 35.03 18.26 -2.39
CA GLY A 9 34.15 17.84 -1.30
C GLY A 9 33.03 16.93 -1.80
N ILE A 10 33.37 15.71 -2.21
CA ILE A 10 32.38 14.64 -2.41
C ILE A 10 31.85 14.27 -1.04
N ALA A 11 30.61 14.68 -0.71
CA ALA A 11 29.93 14.28 0.51
C ALA A 11 29.51 12.80 0.41
N THR A 12 30.50 11.90 0.50
CA THR A 12 30.31 10.50 0.86
C THR A 12 29.94 10.47 2.35
N GLY A 13 28.65 10.42 2.64
CA GLY A 13 28.14 10.38 4.01
C GLY A 13 27.02 9.37 4.16
N PHE A 14 27.30 8.07 4.00
CA PHE A 14 26.46 7.04 4.61
C PHE A 14 26.83 6.97 6.10
N GLY A 15 26.41 7.99 6.85
CA GLY A 15 26.56 8.05 8.29
C GLY A 15 25.56 7.11 8.95
N ALA A 16 25.93 5.83 9.06
CA ALA A 16 25.24 4.90 9.92
C ALA A 16 25.78 5.07 11.35
N THR A 17 24.95 5.58 12.27
CA THR A 17 24.92 5.11 13.68
C THR A 17 23.64 5.62 14.34
N SER A 18 22.64 4.75 14.44
CA SER A 18 21.67 4.78 15.52
C SER A 18 21.25 3.36 15.82
N THR A 19 21.90 2.79 16.84
CA THR A 19 21.50 1.54 17.48
C THR A 19 20.16 1.78 18.19
N LEU A 20 19.06 1.47 17.51
CA LEU A 20 17.77 1.19 18.14
C LEU A 20 17.31 -0.17 17.61
N ALA A 21 16.95 -1.04 18.55
CA ALA A 21 16.63 -2.42 18.29
C ALA A 21 15.59 -2.59 17.17
N GLY A 22 15.94 -3.38 16.15
CA GLY A 22 14.99 -4.15 15.34
C GLY A 22 14.36 -3.51 14.11
N THR A 23 14.59 -2.22 13.79
CA THR A 23 14.08 -1.62 12.54
C THR A 23 15.16 -1.57 11.47
N SER A 24 14.94 -2.26 10.35
CA SER A 24 15.84 -2.22 9.19
C SER A 24 15.95 -0.78 8.70
N ALA A 25 17.12 -0.32 8.26
CA ALA A 25 17.28 1.03 7.69
C ALA A 25 16.34 1.29 6.50
N MET A 26 15.79 0.25 5.86
CA MET A 26 14.74 0.39 4.84
C MET A 26 13.36 0.75 5.40
N ASP A 27 13.06 0.34 6.63
CA ASP A 27 11.81 0.68 7.31
C ASP A 27 11.78 2.19 7.59
N ALA A 28 12.96 2.80 7.82
CA ALA A 28 13.11 4.24 8.04
C ALA A 28 12.77 5.09 6.81
N TYR A 29 12.83 4.53 5.60
CA TYR A 29 12.48 5.21 4.35
C TYR A 29 11.08 4.86 3.84
N GLY A 30 10.29 4.10 4.62
CA GLY A 30 8.94 3.71 4.23
C GLY A 30 8.89 2.79 2.99
N VAL A 31 9.99 2.10 2.67
CA VAL A 31 10.04 1.20 1.52
C VAL A 31 9.45 -0.14 1.90
N CYS A 32 8.25 -0.42 1.39
CA CYS A 32 7.60 -1.71 1.55
C CYS A 32 8.42 -2.83 0.88
N LYS A 33 8.46 -3.99 1.53
CA LYS A 33 9.12 -5.18 1.00
C LYS A 33 8.25 -5.84 -0.08
N PHE A 34 8.88 -6.33 -1.14
CA PHE A 34 8.20 -7.06 -2.21
C PHE A 34 8.62 -8.53 -2.19
N SER A 35 7.67 -9.44 -1.96
CA SER A 35 7.93 -10.88 -1.90
C SER A 35 7.71 -11.62 -3.23
N GLY A 36 6.96 -11.04 -4.16
CA GLY A 36 6.49 -11.72 -5.38
C GLY A 36 5.29 -12.65 -5.16
N GLU A 37 4.85 -12.85 -3.92
CA GLU A 37 3.75 -13.76 -3.55
C GLU A 37 2.48 -13.02 -3.11
N ASP A 38 2.63 -11.78 -2.63
CA ASP A 38 1.49 -10.96 -2.20
C ASP A 38 0.69 -10.49 -3.41
N LYS A 39 -0.47 -11.11 -3.62
CA LYS A 39 -1.41 -10.73 -4.69
C LYS A 39 -1.93 -9.29 -4.57
N THR A 40 -1.83 -8.71 -3.39
CA THR A 40 -2.29 -7.35 -3.15
C THR A 40 -1.19 -6.35 -3.48
N TYR A 41 0.08 -6.63 -3.20
CA TYR A 41 1.20 -5.72 -3.45
C TYR A 41 1.94 -6.10 -4.74
N SER A 42 1.58 -5.44 -5.85
CA SER A 42 2.07 -5.79 -7.18
C SER A 42 3.47 -5.25 -7.49
N SER A 43 4.14 -5.84 -8.50
CA SER A 43 5.46 -5.40 -8.95
C SER A 43 5.43 -3.97 -9.48
N SER A 44 4.37 -3.56 -10.19
CA SER A 44 4.19 -2.18 -10.63
C SER A 44 4.04 -1.21 -9.46
N LYS A 45 3.29 -1.61 -8.41
CA LYS A 45 3.13 -0.75 -7.22
C LYS A 45 4.45 -0.59 -6.48
N TRP A 46 5.18 -1.69 -6.29
CA TRP A 46 6.54 -1.67 -5.74
C TRP A 46 7.47 -0.74 -6.52
N ALA A 47 7.47 -0.85 -7.85
CA ALA A 47 8.32 0.00 -8.69
C ALA A 47 8.00 1.49 -8.51
N ASN A 48 6.71 1.85 -8.51
CA ASN A 48 6.25 3.22 -8.29
C ASN A 48 6.63 3.73 -6.88
N ASP A 49 6.50 2.90 -5.84
CA ASP A 49 6.92 3.28 -4.48
C ASP A 49 8.42 3.60 -4.40
N ILE A 50 9.25 2.87 -5.14
CA ILE A 50 10.68 3.18 -5.23
C ILE A 50 10.93 4.47 -6.00
N GLU A 51 10.16 4.77 -7.04
CA GLU A 51 10.28 6.03 -7.80
C GLU A 51 9.87 7.23 -6.95
N ASP A 52 8.69 7.17 -6.34
CA ASP A 52 8.14 8.23 -5.50
C ASP A 52 9.09 8.54 -4.34
N ASN A 53 9.61 7.50 -3.67
CA ASN A 53 10.57 7.69 -2.59
C ASN A 53 11.91 8.23 -3.09
N ALA A 54 12.39 7.79 -4.26
CA ALA A 54 13.61 8.33 -4.85
C ALA A 54 13.49 9.83 -5.16
N GLU A 55 12.31 10.27 -5.62
CA GLU A 55 12.02 11.68 -5.85
C GLU A 55 11.94 12.47 -4.53
N ILE A 56 11.16 11.98 -3.56
CA ILE A 56 10.96 12.63 -2.26
C ILE A 56 12.28 12.81 -1.49
N PHE A 57 13.12 11.77 -1.46
CA PHE A 57 14.37 11.77 -0.70
C PHE A 57 15.59 12.16 -1.54
N GLY A 58 15.41 12.47 -2.83
CA GLY A 58 16.50 12.85 -3.73
C GLY A 58 17.56 11.76 -3.91
N TRP A 59 17.14 10.49 -4.02
CA TRP A 59 18.08 9.38 -4.18
C TRP A 59 18.80 9.44 -5.53
N THR A 60 20.11 9.20 -5.49
CA THR A 60 20.88 8.97 -6.72
C THR A 60 20.45 7.68 -7.40
N ALA A 61 20.73 7.54 -8.70
CA ALA A 61 20.43 6.32 -9.45
C ALA A 61 21.02 5.05 -8.80
N GLN A 62 22.21 5.16 -8.20
CA GLN A 62 22.85 4.06 -7.49
C GLN A 62 22.14 3.73 -6.16
N GLN A 63 21.75 4.75 -5.39
CA GLN A 63 20.98 4.55 -4.16
C GLN A 63 19.62 3.90 -4.44
N LYS A 64 18.88 4.42 -5.45
CA LYS A 64 17.61 3.86 -5.92
C LYS A 64 17.75 2.36 -6.24
N LEU A 65 18.80 1.99 -6.99
CA LEU A 65 19.08 0.59 -7.33
C LEU A 65 19.40 -0.27 -6.10
N ILE A 66 20.27 0.21 -5.19
CA ILE A 66 20.64 -0.54 -3.99
C ILE A 66 19.41 -0.78 -3.10
N ILE A 67 18.60 0.25 -2.89
CA ILE A 67 17.38 0.17 -2.08
C ILE A 67 16.38 -0.77 -2.73
N ALA A 68 16.12 -0.64 -4.04
CA ALA A 68 15.25 -1.54 -4.78
C ALA A 68 15.66 -3.01 -4.60
N ARG A 69 16.94 -3.34 -4.82
CA ARG A 69 17.46 -4.71 -4.65
C ARG A 69 17.26 -5.24 -3.23
N ARG A 70 17.50 -4.40 -2.21
CA ARG A 70 17.36 -4.79 -0.80
C ARG A 70 15.91 -4.84 -0.31
N SER A 71 14.97 -4.26 -1.06
CA SER A 71 13.54 -4.33 -0.78
C SER A 71 12.87 -5.61 -1.27
N LEU A 72 13.53 -6.36 -2.15
CA LEU A 72 13.07 -7.69 -2.57
C LEU A 72 13.33 -8.71 -1.47
N VAL A 73 12.32 -9.52 -1.17
CA VAL A 73 12.36 -10.60 -0.16
C VAL A 73 11.68 -11.84 -0.73
N GLY A 74 11.72 -12.97 -0.02
CA GLY A 74 10.95 -14.17 -0.39
C GLY A 74 11.27 -14.69 -1.81
N THR A 75 10.23 -15.02 -2.58
CA THR A 75 10.38 -15.50 -3.96
C THR A 75 11.03 -14.47 -4.88
N ALA A 76 10.75 -13.17 -4.72
CA ALA A 76 11.37 -12.12 -5.52
C ALA A 76 12.88 -11.99 -5.26
N GLU A 77 13.34 -12.18 -4.01
CA GLU A 77 14.76 -12.24 -3.70
C GLU A 77 15.42 -13.48 -4.31
N LEU A 78 14.75 -14.64 -4.24
CA LEU A 78 15.25 -15.87 -4.86
C LEU A 78 15.43 -15.69 -6.37
N TRP A 79 14.44 -15.09 -7.05
CA TRP A 79 14.53 -14.75 -8.46
C TRP A 79 15.69 -13.80 -8.76
N LEU A 80 15.87 -12.74 -7.97
CA LEU A 80 16.97 -11.79 -8.15
C LEU A 80 18.34 -12.48 -8.07
N ARG A 81 18.48 -13.52 -7.23
CA ARG A 81 19.73 -14.30 -7.11
C ARG A 81 19.99 -15.23 -8.30
N SER A 82 18.95 -15.69 -8.99
CA SER A 82 19.09 -16.53 -10.18
C SER A 82 19.38 -15.74 -11.46
N GLU A 83 19.11 -14.44 -11.47
CA GLU A 83 19.23 -13.60 -12.66
C GLU A 83 20.59 -12.92 -12.84
N LYS A 84 20.81 -12.37 -14.04
CA LYS A 84 21.98 -11.53 -14.31
C LYS A 84 21.98 -10.28 -13.43
N THR A 85 23.16 -9.73 -13.17
CA THR A 85 23.26 -8.49 -12.38
C THR A 85 22.72 -7.30 -13.18
N PHE A 86 21.59 -6.75 -12.72
CA PHE A 86 21.04 -5.49 -13.22
C PHE A 86 21.89 -4.29 -12.78
N ARG A 87 22.23 -3.40 -13.72
CA ARG A 87 23.09 -2.22 -13.49
C ARG A 87 22.30 -0.93 -13.27
N THR A 88 21.03 -0.91 -13.66
CA THR A 88 20.14 0.23 -13.48
C THR A 88 18.83 -0.22 -12.85
N PHE A 89 18.14 0.72 -12.18
CA PHE A 89 16.80 0.46 -11.67
C PHE A 89 15.81 0.13 -12.79
N GLU A 90 15.94 0.77 -13.95
CA GLU A 90 15.05 0.53 -15.11
C GLU A 90 15.13 -0.90 -15.63
N GLU A 91 16.35 -1.45 -15.73
CA GLU A 91 16.55 -2.86 -16.10
C GLU A 91 15.91 -3.80 -15.08
N LEU A 92 16.13 -3.54 -13.78
CA LEU A 92 15.57 -4.34 -12.70
C LEU A 92 14.04 -4.27 -12.71
N ARG A 93 13.46 -3.07 -12.79
CA ARG A 93 12.01 -2.84 -12.86
C ARG A 93 11.39 -3.62 -14.02
N THR A 94 11.94 -3.45 -15.22
CA THR A 94 11.42 -4.10 -16.43
C THR A 94 11.44 -5.62 -16.32
N ALA A 95 12.55 -6.18 -15.86
CA ALA A 95 12.68 -7.63 -15.69
C ALA A 95 11.75 -8.16 -14.59
N LEU A 96 11.64 -7.44 -13.48
CA LEU A 96 10.82 -7.85 -12.35
C LEU A 96 9.33 -7.80 -12.67
N THR A 97 8.84 -6.75 -13.35
CA THR A 97 7.45 -6.69 -13.83
C THR A 97 7.13 -7.75 -14.87
N LYS A 98 8.13 -8.21 -15.64
CA LYS A 98 7.95 -9.33 -16.58
C LYS A 98 7.84 -10.67 -15.87
N GLU A 99 8.67 -10.92 -14.86
CA GLU A 99 8.66 -12.17 -14.09
C GLU A 99 7.44 -12.27 -13.17
N PHE A 100 7.16 -11.18 -12.46
CA PHE A 100 6.03 -11.03 -11.57
C PHE A 100 5.05 -10.05 -12.24
N PRO A 101 4.35 -10.46 -13.31
CA PRO A 101 3.34 -9.61 -13.90
C PRO A 101 2.33 -9.24 -12.82
N ASP A 102 1.67 -8.09 -12.98
CA ASP A 102 0.48 -7.77 -12.21
C ASP A 102 -0.58 -8.83 -12.55
N ALA A 103 -0.50 -9.98 -11.87
CA ALA A 103 -1.36 -11.14 -12.08
C ALA A 103 -2.71 -10.85 -11.41
N LEU A 104 -3.36 -9.79 -11.87
CA LEU A 104 -4.70 -9.44 -11.46
C LEU A 104 -5.58 -9.61 -12.67
N ASN A 105 -6.11 -10.82 -12.82
CA ASN A 105 -7.25 -11.01 -13.69
C ASN A 105 -8.42 -10.23 -13.05
N THR A 106 -9.15 -9.44 -13.85
CA THR A 106 -10.28 -8.61 -13.39
C THR A 106 -11.28 -9.40 -12.53
N LYS A 107 -11.55 -10.65 -12.92
CA LYS A 107 -12.45 -11.55 -12.20
C LYS A 107 -11.92 -11.96 -10.82
N GLU A 108 -10.63 -12.28 -10.67
CA GLU A 108 -9.99 -12.58 -9.37
C GLU A 108 -10.07 -11.38 -8.44
N MET A 109 -9.93 -10.15 -8.95
CA MET A 109 -10.10 -8.94 -8.13
C MET A 109 -11.55 -8.73 -7.71
N HIS A 110 -12.50 -8.98 -8.60
CA HIS A 110 -13.92 -8.98 -8.23
C HIS A 110 -14.21 -10.03 -7.14
N GLU A 111 -13.68 -11.24 -7.27
CA GLU A 111 -13.86 -12.32 -6.27
C GLU A 111 -13.20 -11.97 -4.93
N LEU A 112 -11.97 -11.44 -4.95
CA LEU A 112 -11.23 -11.03 -3.76
C LEU A 112 -11.96 -9.92 -3.01
N MET A 113 -12.38 -8.86 -3.72
CA MET A 113 -13.10 -7.74 -3.11
C MET A 113 -14.50 -8.16 -2.66
N ALA A 114 -15.19 -9.01 -3.42
CA ALA A 114 -16.48 -9.57 -3.04
C ALA A 114 -16.40 -10.50 -1.83
N GLY A 115 -15.25 -11.14 -1.55
CA GLY A 115 -15.02 -11.97 -0.36
C GLY A 115 -14.57 -11.18 0.87
N ARG A 116 -14.01 -9.97 0.69
CA ARG A 116 -13.44 -9.19 1.79
C ARG A 116 -14.51 -8.47 2.61
N ARG A 117 -14.87 -9.03 3.77
CA ARG A 117 -15.80 -8.43 4.75
C ARG A 117 -15.07 -7.65 5.84
N LYS A 118 -15.65 -6.57 6.37
CA LYS A 118 -15.12 -5.84 7.53
C LYS A 118 -15.01 -6.78 8.74
N LYS A 119 -13.82 -6.85 9.34
CA LYS A 119 -13.51 -7.63 10.54
C LYS A 119 -13.94 -6.90 11.82
N LYS A 120 -13.98 -7.60 12.95
CA LYS A 120 -14.41 -7.03 14.25
C LYS A 120 -13.36 -6.12 14.89
N ASP A 121 -12.09 -6.38 14.60
CA ASP A 121 -10.89 -5.73 15.13
C ASP A 121 -10.46 -4.47 14.35
N GLU A 122 -11.03 -4.22 13.17
CA GLU A 122 -10.77 -3.01 12.39
C GLU A 122 -11.91 -1.99 12.50
N THR A 123 -11.60 -0.70 12.38
CA THR A 123 -12.63 0.36 12.26
C THR A 123 -13.25 0.36 10.87
N VAL A 124 -14.44 0.95 10.71
CA VAL A 124 -15.07 1.05 9.37
C VAL A 124 -14.23 1.94 8.44
N TYR A 125 -13.56 2.95 9.00
CA TYR A 125 -12.64 3.81 8.26
C TYR A 125 -11.39 3.06 7.76
N GLN A 126 -10.77 2.24 8.62
CA GLN A 126 -9.62 1.40 8.20
C GLN A 126 -10.01 0.44 7.08
N TYR A 127 -11.17 -0.22 7.22
CA TYR A 127 -11.72 -1.11 6.21
C TYR A 127 -11.94 -0.39 4.87
N MET A 128 -12.54 0.81 4.89
CA MET A 128 -12.76 1.63 3.69
C MET A 128 -11.44 1.99 3.00
N LEU A 129 -10.39 2.36 3.74
CA LEU A 129 -9.08 2.68 3.15
C LEU A 129 -8.43 1.46 2.49
N LEU A 130 -8.50 0.29 3.13
CA LEU A 130 -7.98 -0.96 2.59
C LEU A 130 -8.70 -1.37 1.30
N MET A 131 -10.03 -1.29 1.28
CA MET A 131 -10.81 -1.58 0.08
C MET A 131 -10.57 -0.55 -1.04
N ARG A 132 -10.40 0.73 -0.69
CA ARG A 132 -10.01 1.79 -1.64
C ARG A 132 -8.68 1.47 -2.31
N GLU A 133 -7.71 1.01 -1.54
CA GLU A 133 -6.41 0.60 -2.05
C GLU A 133 -6.54 -0.58 -3.03
N LEU A 134 -7.30 -1.62 -2.67
CA LEU A 134 -7.58 -2.77 -3.55
C LEU A 134 -8.26 -2.35 -4.86
N GLY A 135 -9.25 -1.47 -4.78
CA GLY A 135 -9.95 -0.95 -5.96
C GLY A 135 -9.04 -0.17 -6.90
N LYS A 136 -8.15 0.67 -6.35
CA LYS A 136 -7.12 1.38 -7.14
C LYS A 136 -6.17 0.40 -7.83
N ARG A 137 -5.73 -0.64 -7.13
CA ARG A 137 -4.86 -1.69 -7.68
C ARG A 137 -5.55 -2.45 -8.81
N ALA A 138 -6.85 -2.72 -8.68
CA ALA A 138 -7.67 -3.33 -9.73
C ALA A 138 -8.03 -2.37 -10.88
N LYS A 139 -7.67 -1.09 -10.80
CA LYS A 139 -8.13 -0.02 -11.70
C LYS A 139 -9.66 0.05 -11.81
N PHE A 140 -10.35 -0.31 -10.73
CA PHE A 140 -11.80 -0.21 -10.67
C PHE A 140 -12.23 1.24 -10.52
N PRO A 141 -13.32 1.64 -11.20
CA PRO A 141 -13.97 2.91 -10.89
C PRO A 141 -14.33 3.00 -9.41
N ASP A 142 -14.29 4.22 -8.87
CA ASP A 142 -14.62 4.49 -7.46
C ASP A 142 -15.96 3.87 -7.06
N TYR A 143 -17.00 4.01 -7.89
CA TYR A 143 -18.34 3.48 -7.59
C TYR A 143 -18.36 1.95 -7.42
N VAL A 144 -17.54 1.21 -8.17
CA VAL A 144 -17.43 -0.26 -8.05
C VAL A 144 -16.81 -0.60 -6.70
N THR A 145 -15.75 0.12 -6.33
CA THR A 145 -15.07 -0.08 -5.06
C THR A 145 -15.96 0.28 -3.88
N VAL A 146 -16.71 1.38 -3.98
CA VAL A 146 -17.68 1.82 -2.97
C VAL A 146 -18.75 0.76 -2.77
N GLN A 147 -19.28 0.17 -3.85
CA GLN A 147 -20.25 -0.92 -3.75
C GLN A 147 -19.70 -2.10 -2.93
N TYR A 148 -18.47 -2.55 -3.23
CA TYR A 148 -17.83 -3.60 -2.44
C TYR A 148 -17.63 -3.23 -0.96
N ILE A 149 -17.36 -1.96 -0.65
CA ILE A 149 -17.24 -1.50 0.74
C ILE A 149 -18.59 -1.62 1.45
N VAL A 150 -19.67 -1.16 0.82
CA VAL A 150 -21.03 -1.20 1.41
C VAL A 150 -21.49 -2.64 1.62
N ASP A 151 -21.29 -3.50 0.62
CA ASP A 151 -21.65 -4.92 0.70
C ASP A 151 -20.81 -5.69 1.72
N GLY A 152 -19.58 -5.24 1.93
CA GLY A 152 -18.64 -5.89 2.83
C GLY A 152 -18.83 -5.57 4.32
N ILE A 153 -19.70 -4.62 4.68
CA ILE A 153 -20.02 -4.30 6.09
C ILE A 153 -21.04 -5.32 6.62
N PRO A 154 -20.72 -6.08 7.69
CA PRO A 154 -21.64 -7.04 8.28
C PRO A 154 -22.67 -6.32 9.16
N ASP A 155 -23.75 -5.87 8.55
CA ASP A 155 -24.91 -5.28 9.22
C ASP A 155 -26.20 -5.59 8.44
N TYR A 156 -27.35 -5.35 9.07
CA TYR A 156 -28.64 -5.45 8.41
C TYR A 156 -28.78 -4.40 7.30
N GLU A 157 -29.44 -4.76 6.21
CA GLU A 157 -29.65 -3.89 5.04
C GLU A 157 -30.27 -2.55 5.42
N ASN A 158 -31.26 -2.55 6.31
CA ASN A 158 -31.90 -1.33 6.82
C ASN A 158 -30.92 -0.41 7.55
N ASN A 159 -29.92 -0.97 8.24
CA ASN A 159 -28.94 -0.19 9.01
C ASN A 159 -27.90 0.46 8.09
N LYS A 160 -27.63 -0.12 6.92
CA LYS A 160 -26.71 0.43 5.91
C LYS A 160 -27.43 1.12 4.74
N ALA A 161 -28.75 1.29 4.81
CA ALA A 161 -29.56 1.95 3.77
C ALA A 161 -28.99 3.33 3.34
N ILE A 162 -28.46 4.10 4.30
CA ILE A 162 -27.84 5.42 4.06
C ILE A 162 -26.57 5.37 3.18
N LEU A 163 -25.97 4.18 3.02
CA LEU A 163 -24.74 3.99 2.26
C LEU A 163 -24.99 3.60 0.80
N TYR A 164 -26.22 3.19 0.45
CA TYR A 164 -26.57 2.85 -0.93
C TYR A 164 -26.66 4.07 -1.83
N GLY A 165 -26.29 3.89 -3.10
CA GLY A 165 -26.29 4.96 -4.12
C GLY A 165 -25.08 5.91 -4.05
N ILE A 166 -24.16 5.70 -3.11
CA ILE A 166 -22.92 6.48 -3.03
C ILE A 166 -21.95 5.98 -4.12
N THR A 167 -21.34 6.93 -4.84
CA THR A 167 -20.40 6.61 -5.93
C THR A 167 -19.00 7.21 -5.74
N SER A 168 -18.80 8.03 -4.71
CA SER A 168 -17.54 8.73 -4.42
C SER A 168 -17.05 8.46 -3.00
N PHE A 169 -15.73 8.30 -2.84
CA PHE A 169 -15.09 8.12 -1.53
C PHE A 169 -15.30 9.29 -0.56
N SER A 170 -15.39 10.52 -1.05
CA SER A 170 -15.59 11.70 -0.19
C SER A 170 -16.94 11.63 0.51
N VAL A 171 -18.00 11.37 -0.26
CA VAL A 171 -19.36 11.20 0.27
C VAL A 171 -19.45 9.94 1.14
N LEU A 172 -18.82 8.85 0.73
CA LEU A 172 -18.78 7.62 1.52
C LEU A 172 -18.20 7.87 2.91
N LYS A 173 -17.06 8.57 3.01
CA LYS A 173 -16.41 8.88 4.29
C LYS A 173 -17.36 9.62 5.25
N GLU A 174 -18.07 10.63 4.75
CA GLU A 174 -19.03 11.39 5.56
C GLU A 174 -20.19 10.52 6.03
N LYS A 175 -20.76 9.70 5.14
CA LYS A 175 -21.90 8.84 5.47
C LYS A 175 -21.52 7.66 6.38
N LEU A 176 -20.29 7.15 6.28
CA LEU A 176 -19.77 6.14 7.21
C LEU A 176 -19.71 6.67 8.65
N ALA A 177 -19.32 7.94 8.85
CA ALA A 177 -19.33 8.55 10.17
C ALA A 177 -20.75 8.66 10.76
N VAL A 178 -21.73 9.02 9.92
CA VAL A 178 -23.15 9.05 10.33
C VAL A 178 -23.64 7.64 10.69
N TYR A 179 -23.30 6.65 9.87
CA TYR A 179 -23.64 5.24 10.10
C TYR A 179 -23.08 4.73 11.44
N GLU A 180 -21.82 5.00 11.77
CA GLU A 180 -21.23 4.60 13.06
C GLU A 180 -21.94 5.28 14.25
N MET A 181 -22.36 6.53 14.08
CA MET A 181 -23.11 7.27 15.10
C MET A 181 -24.50 6.66 15.33
N MET A 182 -25.21 6.30 14.26
CA MET A 182 -26.52 5.62 14.33
C MET A 182 -26.40 4.25 14.99
N LYS A 183 -25.40 3.45 14.58
CA LYS A 183 -25.13 2.13 15.15
C LYS A 183 -24.83 2.18 16.65
N SER A 184 -24.06 3.18 17.07
CA SER A 184 -23.73 3.40 18.48
C SER A 184 -24.94 3.81 19.34
N LYS A 185 -25.88 4.57 18.77
CA LYS A 185 -27.15 4.92 19.44
C LYS A 185 -28.08 3.71 19.53
N MET A 186 -28.19 2.93 18.47
CA MET A 186 -29.02 1.72 18.42
C MET A 186 -28.60 0.70 19.48
N LYS A 187 -27.27 0.46 19.61
CA LYS A 187 -26.73 -0.44 20.62
C LYS A 187 -27.09 0.01 22.05
N ARG A 188 -26.92 1.30 22.34
CA ARG A 188 -27.30 1.89 23.64
C ARG A 188 -28.78 1.74 23.97
N CYS A 189 -29.64 1.92 22.97
CA CYS A 189 -31.08 1.78 23.14
C CYS A 189 -31.47 0.33 23.46
N ASN A 190 -30.89 -0.66 22.76
CA ASN A 190 -31.13 -2.07 23.05
C ASN A 190 -30.67 -2.49 24.44
N ASP A 191 -29.54 -1.94 24.93
CA ASP A 191 -29.02 -2.23 26.27
C ASP A 191 -29.90 -1.60 27.39
N THR A 192 -30.63 -0.52 27.08
CA THR A 192 -31.52 0.16 28.04
C THR A 192 -32.89 -0.52 28.18
N VAL A 193 -33.29 -1.34 27.20
CA VAL A 193 -34.60 -2.03 27.18
C VAL A 193 -34.51 -3.43 27.84
N GLN A 194 -33.31 -3.91 28.18
CA GLN A 194 -33.09 -5.20 28.87
C GLN A 194 -32.77 -5.08 30.37
N LEU A 195 -33.01 -3.92 30.98
CA LEU A 195 -32.95 -3.68 32.44
C LEU A 195 -34.36 -3.38 32.96
#